data_AF-A0A2S9YLI5-F1
#
_entry.id   AF-A0A2S9YLI5-F1
#
_cell.length_a   1.000
_cell.length_b   1.000
_cell.length_c   1.000
_cell.angle_alpha   90.00
_cell.angle_beta   90.00
_cell.angle_gamma   90.00
#
_symmetry.space_group_name_H-M   'P 1'
#
loop_
_entity.id
_entity.type
_entity.pdbx_description
1 polymer ?
#
loop_
_entity_poly.entity_id
_entity_poly.type
_entity_poly.pdbx_seq_one_letter_code
_entity_poly.pdbx_strand_id
1 'polypeptide(L)'
;MFARTILLTVLAATCGATDHPSEDGPDDITQEEVRPIDQHFCCSEVASTKPLSGEGCVAIGKESINSCEIVLYCAADWLKEGGTVTCL
;
A
#
# COMPACT_ATOMS: atom_id res chain seq x y z
N MET A 1 24.26 33.71 -25.39
CA MET A 1 23.48 34.77 -24.72
C MET A 1 22.70 34.10 -23.60
N PHE A 2 23.17 34.23 -22.36
CA PHE A 2 22.62 33.56 -21.18
C PHE A 2 21.56 34.46 -20.54
N ALA A 3 20.27 34.18 -20.82
CA ALA A 3 19.17 34.88 -20.18
C ALA A 3 18.92 34.27 -18.79
N ARG A 4 19.44 34.97 -17.77
CA ARG A 4 19.03 34.85 -16.38
C ARG A 4 17.60 35.39 -16.26
N THR A 5 16.71 34.64 -15.63
CA THR A 5 15.53 35.22 -14.99
C THR A 5 15.31 34.53 -13.65
N ILE A 6 15.67 35.25 -12.60
CA ILE A 6 15.43 34.93 -11.20
C ILE A 6 14.02 35.42 -10.88
N LEU A 7 13.19 34.61 -10.22
CA LEU A 7 12.07 35.11 -9.41
C LEU A 7 11.86 34.16 -8.23
N LEU A 8 12.45 34.54 -7.09
CA LEU A 8 12.06 34.07 -5.77
C LEU A 8 10.81 34.83 -5.34
N THR A 9 9.72 34.12 -5.04
CA THR A 9 8.58 34.67 -4.31
C THR A 9 8.53 34.05 -2.93
N VAL A 10 9.08 34.79 -1.96
CA VAL A 10 8.94 34.56 -0.51
C VAL A 10 7.60 35.15 -0.08
N LEU A 11 6.67 34.33 0.39
CA LEU A 11 5.48 34.77 1.12
C LEU A 11 5.79 34.71 2.61
N ALA A 12 5.77 35.88 3.24
CA ALA A 12 5.98 36.10 4.65
C ALA A 12 4.71 35.82 5.47
N ALA A 13 4.92 35.13 6.59
CA ALA A 13 4.34 35.34 7.91
C ALA A 13 2.82 35.45 8.10
N THR A 14 2.26 34.49 8.85
CA THR A 14 1.46 34.82 10.04
C THR A 14 1.87 33.90 11.19
N CYS A 15 2.53 34.45 12.21
CA CYS A 15 2.57 33.84 13.54
C CYS A 15 1.17 33.95 14.15
N GLY A 16 0.48 32.82 14.26
CA GLY A 16 -0.66 32.68 15.15
C GLY A 16 -0.18 32.03 16.44
N ALA A 17 0.11 32.84 17.46
CA ALA A 17 0.26 32.35 18.81
C ALA A 17 -1.13 31.95 19.31
N THR A 18 -1.32 30.68 19.63
CA THR A 18 -2.42 30.23 20.50
C THR A 18 -1.78 29.33 21.53
N ASP A 19 -1.57 29.91 22.72
CA ASP A 19 -1.27 29.17 23.94
C ASP A 19 -2.42 28.19 24.22
N HIS A 20 -2.15 26.90 24.10
CA HIS A 20 -2.94 25.88 24.78
C HIS A 20 -1.95 24.93 25.47
N PRO A 21 -1.96 24.82 26.80
CA PRO A 21 -1.23 23.76 27.47
C PRO A 21 -2.03 22.48 27.26
N SER A 22 -1.52 21.57 26.44
CA SER A 22 -2.01 20.19 26.45
C SER A 22 -1.03 19.36 27.25
N GLU A 23 -1.55 18.91 28.40
CA GLU A 23 -0.93 18.05 29.39
C GLU A 23 -0.51 16.70 28.80
N ASP A 24 0.49 16.13 29.48
CA ASP A 24 1.04 14.79 29.36
C ASP A 24 0.04 13.68 29.01
N GLY A 25 0.43 12.87 28.03
CA GLY A 25 0.04 11.48 27.89
C GLY A 25 0.80 10.85 26.72
N PRO A 26 1.55 9.75 26.90
CA PRO A 26 1.95 8.95 25.74
C PRO A 26 0.65 8.44 25.13
N ASP A 27 0.34 8.90 23.92
CA ASP A 27 -0.71 8.30 23.11
C ASP A 27 -0.43 6.80 23.08
N ASP A 28 -1.27 6.03 23.76
CA ASP A 28 -1.29 4.58 23.70
C ASP A 28 -1.83 4.25 22.30
N ILE A 29 -0.93 4.35 21.32
CA ILE A 29 -1.14 3.82 19.98
C ILE A 29 -1.23 2.32 20.21
N THR A 30 -2.44 1.84 20.50
CA THR A 30 -2.76 0.45 20.29
C THR A 30 -2.44 0.20 18.81
N GLN A 31 -1.26 -0.36 18.57
CA GLN A 31 -0.90 -0.90 17.27
C GLN A 31 -1.94 -1.97 17.03
N GLU A 32 -3.03 -1.59 16.37
CA GLU A 32 -4.04 -2.51 15.88
C GLU A 32 -3.24 -3.57 15.13
N GLU A 33 -3.20 -4.80 15.68
CA GLU A 33 -2.47 -5.92 15.10
C GLU A 33 -2.85 -5.95 13.63
N VAL A 34 -1.97 -5.49 12.74
CA VAL A 34 -2.15 -5.59 11.31
C VAL A 34 -1.96 -7.06 11.02
N ARG A 35 -3.01 -7.85 11.27
CA ARG A 35 -3.08 -9.22 10.83
C ARG A 35 -2.76 -9.18 9.34
N PRO A 36 -1.79 -9.97 8.86
CA PRO A 36 -1.43 -9.94 7.46
C PRO A 36 -2.72 -10.17 6.67
N ILE A 37 -3.09 -9.18 5.87
CA ILE A 37 -4.40 -9.14 5.24
C ILE A 37 -4.39 -10.22 4.16
N ASP A 38 -5.24 -11.23 4.36
CA ASP A 38 -5.64 -12.19 3.33
C ASP A 38 -5.77 -11.49 1.96
N GLN A 39 -4.95 -11.91 0.99
CA GLN A 39 -4.90 -11.26 -0.31
C GLN A 39 -5.39 -12.21 -1.41
N HIS A 40 -6.27 -11.68 -2.26
CA HIS A 40 -6.76 -12.35 -3.45
C HIS A 40 -6.18 -11.69 -4.69
N PHE A 41 -5.88 -12.50 -5.70
CA PHE A 41 -5.38 -12.04 -6.99
C PHE A 41 -6.15 -12.68 -8.13
N CYS A 42 -6.49 -11.89 -9.13
CA CYS A 42 -6.95 -12.40 -10.41
C CYS A 42 -5.74 -12.61 -11.30
N CYS A 43 -5.53 -13.84 -11.73
CA CYS A 43 -4.34 -14.24 -12.48
C CYS A 43 -4.73 -14.76 -13.85
N SER A 44 -3.79 -14.72 -14.79
CA SER A 44 -3.96 -15.37 -16.09
C SER A 44 -3.68 -16.87 -15.99
N GLU A 45 -2.79 -17.25 -15.07
CA GLU A 45 -2.43 -18.65 -14.79
C GLU A 45 -2.05 -18.79 -13.31
N VAL A 46 -2.29 -19.98 -12.74
CA VAL A 46 -1.84 -20.36 -11.40
C VAL A 46 -1.12 -21.69 -11.46
N ALA A 47 0.13 -21.72 -11.01
CA ALA A 47 0.89 -22.94 -10.83
C ALA A 47 0.46 -23.63 -9.52
N SER A 48 0.04 -24.89 -9.63
CA SER A 48 -0.40 -25.69 -8.47
C SER A 48 0.75 -26.28 -7.65
N THR A 49 2.00 -25.98 -8.01
CA THR A 49 3.19 -26.37 -7.26
C THR A 49 3.33 -25.54 -5.98
N LYS A 50 4.01 -26.06 -4.95
CA LYS A 50 4.35 -25.28 -3.75
C LYS A 50 5.74 -24.66 -3.89
N PRO A 51 5.95 -23.37 -3.54
CA PRO A 51 4.91 -22.39 -3.13
C PRO A 51 3.94 -22.09 -4.27
N LEU A 52 2.67 -21.83 -3.92
CA LEU A 52 1.65 -21.47 -4.90
C LEU A 52 2.04 -20.15 -5.57
N SER A 53 1.98 -20.11 -6.89
CA SER A 53 2.29 -18.89 -7.64
C SER A 53 1.35 -18.72 -8.82
N GLY A 54 1.28 -17.50 -9.36
CA GLY A 54 0.50 -17.21 -10.55
C GLY A 54 1.13 -16.09 -11.36
N GLU A 55 0.87 -16.09 -12.67
CA GLU A 55 1.35 -15.09 -13.60
C GLU A 55 0.24 -14.13 -14.05
N GLY A 56 0.63 -12.91 -14.40
CA GLY A 56 -0.32 -11.87 -14.82
C GLY A 56 -1.30 -11.48 -13.71
N CYS A 57 -0.88 -11.59 -12.45
CA CYS A 57 -1.75 -11.41 -11.30
C CYS A 57 -1.99 -9.94 -10.95
N VAL A 58 -3.25 -9.59 -10.70
CA VAL A 58 -3.68 -8.27 -10.18
C VAL A 58 -4.40 -8.46 -8.86
N ALA A 59 -4.05 -7.65 -7.86
CA ALA A 59 -4.70 -7.69 -6.55
C ALA A 59 -6.17 -7.28 -6.67
N ILE A 60 -7.05 -8.03 -6.01
CA ILE A 60 -8.48 -7.75 -5.95
C ILE A 60 -9.01 -7.87 -4.53
N GLY A 61 -10.09 -7.14 -4.25
CA GLY A 61 -10.87 -7.33 -3.04
C GLY A 61 -11.80 -8.53 -3.12
N LYS A 62 -12.26 -9.01 -1.96
CA LYS A 62 -13.13 -10.20 -1.84
C LYS A 62 -14.44 -10.09 -2.62
N GLU A 63 -14.97 -8.87 -2.73
CA GLU A 63 -16.17 -8.53 -3.47
C GLU A 63 -16.03 -8.75 -4.98
N SER A 64 -14.79 -8.81 -5.49
CA SER A 64 -14.49 -8.96 -6.91
C SER A 64 -14.07 -10.40 -7.30
N ILE A 65 -13.97 -11.34 -6.35
CA ILE A 65 -13.52 -12.72 -6.60
C ILE A 65 -14.32 -13.39 -7.72
N ASN A 66 -15.65 -13.24 -7.69
CA ASN A 66 -16.55 -13.87 -8.66
C ASN A 66 -16.48 -13.25 -10.07
N SER A 67 -15.75 -12.15 -10.25
CA SER A 67 -15.53 -11.53 -11.56
C SER A 67 -14.31 -12.09 -12.29
N CYS A 68 -13.53 -12.95 -11.64
CA CYS A 68 -12.28 -13.47 -12.18
C CYS A 68 -12.37 -14.96 -12.48
N GLU A 69 -11.81 -15.35 -13.62
CA GLU A 69 -11.79 -16.75 -14.07
C GLU A 69 -10.86 -17.61 -13.22
N ILE A 70 -9.67 -17.09 -12.88
CA ILE A 70 -8.67 -17.77 -12.08
C ILE A 70 -8.27 -16.86 -10.92
N VAL A 71 -8.38 -17.39 -9.70
CA VAL A 71 -8.08 -16.67 -8.46
C VAL A 71 -6.96 -17.38 -7.71
N LEU A 72 -5.92 -16.63 -7.37
CA LEU A 72 -4.89 -17.04 -6.41
C LEU A 72 -5.19 -16.38 -5.07
N TYR A 73 -5.23 -17.17 -4.00
CA TYR A 73 -5.40 -16.69 -2.63
C TYR A 73 -4.13 -16.95 -1.82
N CYS A 74 -3.61 -15.90 -1.18
CA CYS A 74 -2.51 -15.97 -0.22
C CYS A 74 -3.02 -15.54 1.15
N ALA A 75 -2.88 -16.41 2.16
CA ALA A 75 -3.44 -16.17 3.50
C ALA A 75 -2.67 -15.12 4.33
N ALA A 76 -1.44 -14.81 3.95
CA ALA A 76 -0.63 -13.82 4.67
C ALA A 76 0.38 -13.17 3.74
N ASP A 77 1.54 -13.79 3.61
CA ASP A 77 2.68 -13.23 2.90
C ASP A 77 2.65 -13.63 1.44
N TRP A 78 2.97 -12.65 0.60
CA TRP A 78 3.08 -12.84 -0.83
C TRP A 78 4.13 -11.88 -1.38
N LEU A 79 4.79 -12.31 -2.44
CA LEU A 79 5.75 -11.52 -3.18
C LEU A 79 5.26 -11.35 -4.60
N LYS A 80 5.39 -10.14 -5.15
CA LYS A 80 5.16 -9.89 -6.58
C LYS A 80 6.45 -9.44 -7.24
N GLU A 81 6.96 -10.24 -8.16
CA GLU A 81 8.17 -9.96 -8.94
C GLU A 81 7.92 -10.27 -10.41
N GLY A 82 8.27 -9.34 -11.31
CA GLY A 82 8.16 -9.58 -12.75
C GLY A 82 6.76 -9.88 -13.28
N GLY A 83 5.70 -9.57 -12.52
CA GLY A 83 4.31 -9.90 -12.88
C GLY A 83 3.82 -11.24 -12.34
N THR A 84 4.70 -12.00 -11.69
CA THR A 84 4.38 -13.24 -10.98
C THR A 84 4.13 -12.95 -9.52
N VAL A 85 3.06 -13.50 -8.96
CA VAL A 85 2.79 -13.50 -7.52
C VAL A 85 3.12 -14.88 -6.96
N THR A 86 3.83 -14.93 -5.84
CA THR A 86 4.14 -16.15 -5.11
C THR A 86 3.64 -16.00 -3.67
N CYS A 87 2.77 -16.91 -3.21
CA CYS A 87 2.42 -16.99 -1.80
C CYS A 87 3.59 -17.62 -1.02
N LEU A 88 3.96 -17.04 0.11
CA LEU A 88 5.11 -17.48 0.92
C LEU A 88 4.70 -18.46 2.03
#